data_AF-X6G305-F1
#
_entry.id   AF-X6G305-F1
#
_cell.length_a   1.000
_cell.length_b   1.000
_cell.length_c   1.000
_cell.angle_alpha   90.00
_cell.angle_beta   90.00
_cell.angle_gamma   90.00
#
_symmetry.space_group_name_H-M   'P 1'
#
loop_
_entity.id
_entity.type
_entity.pdbx_description
1 polymer ?
#
loop_
_entity_poly.entity_id
_entity_poly.type
_entity_poly.pdbx_seq_one_letter_code
_entity_poly.pdbx_strand_id
1 'polypeptide(L)'
;MAYTWINLGDGRQIFRKVDTTKPKRSHLSAPMINSDTMSEVQSMHDGMIYTSKSALRATYRAAGLEEVGNDPARLRPRKRQKVDRKAIRTTVEKAKARFDRGERILSLD
;
A
#
# COMPACT_ATOMS: atom_id res chain seq x y z
N MET A 1 -16.38 9.66 10.66
CA MET A 1 -15.12 10.32 11.05
C MET A 1 -15.38 11.05 12.35
N ALA A 2 -14.68 10.73 13.43
CA ALA A 2 -14.92 11.34 14.73
C ALA A 2 -13.83 12.37 15.08
N TYR A 3 -14.22 13.38 15.83
CA TYR A 3 -13.34 14.36 16.45
C TYR A 3 -13.55 14.31 17.95
N THR A 4 -12.47 14.47 18.71
CA THR A 4 -12.57 14.49 20.18
C THR A 4 -11.52 15.41 20.78
N TRP A 5 -11.77 15.83 22.02
CA TRP A 5 -10.81 16.53 22.86
C TRP A 5 -9.78 15.54 23.40
N ILE A 6 -8.50 15.87 23.26
CA ILE A 6 -7.40 15.03 23.73
C ILE A 6 -6.54 15.84 24.67
N ASN A 7 -6.42 15.35 25.91
CA ASN A 7 -5.53 15.89 26.92
C ASN A 7 -4.08 15.58 26.55
N LEU A 8 -3.21 16.59 26.60
CA LEU A 8 -1.78 16.46 26.32
C LEU A 8 -0.92 16.17 27.56
N GLY A 9 -1.53 16.13 28.75
CA GLY A 9 -0.85 15.84 30.03
C GLY A 9 -0.23 17.06 30.71
N ASP A 10 -0.22 18.22 30.07
CA ASP A 10 0.25 19.52 30.58
C ASP A 10 -0.92 20.46 30.96
N GLY A 11 -2.13 19.90 31.12
CA GLY A 11 -3.37 20.66 31.35
C GLY A 11 -3.98 21.27 30.08
N ARG A 12 -3.33 21.14 28.91
CA ARG A 12 -3.89 21.61 27.63
C ARG A 12 -4.67 20.51 26.93
N GLN A 13 -5.71 20.92 26.20
CA GLN A 13 -6.51 20.04 25.35
C GLN A 13 -6.48 20.52 23.91
N ILE A 14 -6.37 19.57 22.97
CA ILE A 14 -6.48 19.84 21.53
C ILE A 14 -7.63 19.05 20.93
N PHE A 15 -8.43 19.72 20.10
CA PHE A 15 -9.51 19.08 19.34
C PHE A 15 -8.93 18.60 18.00
N ARG A 16 -8.77 17.28 17.85
CA ARG A 16 -8.22 16.69 16.63
C ARG A 16 -9.11 15.60 16.07
N LYS A 17 -8.99 15.39 14.76
CA LYS A 17 -9.56 14.22 14.09
C LYS A 17 -8.94 12.96 14.69
N VAL A 18 -9.78 12.04 15.15
CA VAL A 18 -9.34 10.72 15.60
C VAL A 18 -9.70 9.73 14.54
N ASP A 19 -8.70 8.95 14.11
CA ASP A 19 -8.97 7.87 13.19
C ASP A 19 -9.75 6.78 13.94
N THR A 20 -11.06 6.72 13.66
CA THR A 20 -11.98 5.74 14.24
C THR A 20 -11.99 4.44 13.43
N THR A 21 -11.18 4.36 12.38
CA THR A 21 -11.07 3.13 11.61
C THR A 21 -10.46 2.05 12.50
N LYS A 22 -11.30 1.14 12.98
CA LYS A 22 -10.83 -0.10 13.60
C LYS A 22 -9.93 -0.76 12.56
N PRO A 23 -8.62 -0.95 12.82
CA PRO A 23 -7.75 -1.60 11.84
C PRO A 23 -8.39 -2.95 11.52
N LYS A 24 -8.49 -3.28 10.23
CA LYS A 24 -9.09 -4.52 9.76
C LYS A 24 -8.23 -5.67 10.32
N ARG A 25 -8.63 -6.23 11.46
CA ARG A 25 -7.97 -7.39 12.06
C ARG A 25 -8.29 -8.60 11.20
N SER A 26 -7.30 -9.47 10.98
CA SER A 26 -7.53 -10.74 10.30
C SER A 26 -8.55 -11.57 11.07
N HIS A 27 -9.28 -12.47 10.38
CA HIS A 27 -10.17 -13.46 11.01
C HIS A 27 -9.40 -14.54 11.78
N LEU A 28 -8.06 -14.49 11.76
CA LEU A 28 -7.20 -15.42 12.48
C LEU A 28 -7.05 -14.87 13.91
N SER A 29 -7.76 -15.50 14.84
CA SER A 29 -7.80 -15.12 16.27
C SER A 29 -6.50 -15.40 17.03
N ALA A 30 -5.57 -16.16 16.43
CA ALA A 30 -4.29 -16.52 17.01
C ALA A 30 -3.12 -15.78 16.33
N PRO A 31 -2.04 -15.46 17.06
CA PRO A 31 -0.83 -14.91 16.46
C PRO A 31 -0.27 -15.89 15.42
N MET A 32 -0.04 -15.41 14.20
CA MET A 32 0.63 -16.21 13.18
C MET A 32 2.12 -16.32 13.52
N ILE A 33 2.57 -17.52 13.88
CA ILE A 33 3.98 -17.80 14.13
C ILE A 33 4.63 -18.13 12.79
N ASN A 34 5.59 -17.30 12.36
CA ASN A 34 6.44 -17.64 11.23
C ASN A 34 7.58 -18.54 11.73
N SER A 35 7.38 -19.86 11.69
CA SER A 35 8.39 -20.83 12.12
C SER A 35 9.61 -20.82 11.20
N ASP A 36 10.79 -21.14 11.72
CA ASP A 36 11.98 -21.32 10.87
C ASP A 36 11.97 -22.67 10.13
N THR A 37 11.25 -23.66 10.66
CA THR A 37 11.12 -24.99 10.07
C THR A 37 10.36 -24.95 8.74
N MET A 38 10.85 -25.72 7.78
CA MET A 38 10.22 -25.99 6.49
C MET A 38 10.37 -27.47 6.14
N SER A 39 9.57 -27.94 5.18
CA SER A 39 9.78 -29.24 4.54
C SER A 39 11.19 -29.33 3.96
N GLU A 40 11.68 -30.55 3.75
CA GLU A 40 12.97 -30.78 3.12
C GLU A 40 13.02 -30.10 1.74
N VAL A 41 13.91 -29.13 1.61
CA VAL A 41 14.13 -28.38 0.37
C VAL A 41 15.59 -28.52 -0.03
N GLN A 42 15.82 -28.96 -1.26
CA GLN A 42 17.15 -28.94 -1.85
C GLN A 42 17.51 -27.53 -2.32
N SER A 43 18.64 -27.04 -1.84
CA SER A 43 19.24 -25.78 -2.27
C SER A 43 19.78 -25.91 -3.70
N MET A 44 19.47 -24.92 -4.53
CA MET A 44 19.99 -24.87 -5.92
C MET A 44 21.41 -24.34 -6.01
N HIS A 45 21.91 -23.72 -4.93
CA HIS A 45 23.26 -23.17 -4.89
C HIS A 45 24.31 -24.24 -4.61
N ASP A 46 24.06 -25.11 -3.62
CA ASP A 46 25.01 -26.09 -3.09
C ASP A 46 24.52 -27.54 -3.17
N GLY A 47 23.27 -27.77 -3.60
CA GLY A 47 22.68 -29.10 -3.75
C GLY A 47 22.31 -29.79 -2.43
N MET A 48 22.50 -29.14 -1.29
CA MET A 48 22.22 -29.72 0.04
C MET A 48 20.74 -29.60 0.42
N ILE A 49 20.25 -30.52 1.25
CA ILE A 49 18.87 -30.50 1.75
C ILE A 49 18.81 -29.75 3.08
N TYR A 50 17.86 -28.81 3.19
CA TYR A 50 17.62 -28.01 4.38
C TYR A 50 16.19 -28.15 4.88
N THR A 51 16.04 -28.13 6.21
CA THR A 51 14.75 -28.08 6.92
C THR A 51 14.56 -26.77 7.70
N SER A 52 15.56 -25.87 7.66
CA SER A 52 15.56 -24.56 8.29
C SER A 52 15.71 -23.46 7.24
N LYS A 53 14.78 -22.51 7.23
CA LYS A 53 14.80 -21.37 6.28
C LYS A 53 16.00 -20.47 6.56
N SER A 54 16.34 -20.24 7.82
CA SER A 54 17.46 -19.40 8.23
C SER A 54 18.80 -20.00 7.81
N ALA A 55 18.97 -21.33 7.95
CA ALA A 55 20.16 -22.05 7.50
C ALA A 55 20.33 -21.95 5.98
N LEU A 56 19.26 -22.21 5.20
CA LEU A 56 19.29 -22.05 3.74
C LEU A 56 19.64 -20.62 3.32
N ARG A 57 19.04 -19.61 3.96
CA ARG A 57 19.35 -18.20 3.67
C ARG A 57 20.77 -17.80 4.05
N ALA A 58 21.37 -18.46 5.04
CA ALA A 58 22.74 -18.18 5.43
C ALA A 58 23.72 -18.64 4.35
N THR A 59 23.49 -19.79 3.73
CA THR A 59 24.35 -20.28 2.63
C THR A 59 24.23 -19.39 1.40
N TYR A 60 23.02 -18.97 1.04
CA TYR A 60 22.80 -18.01 -0.06
C TYR A 60 23.52 -16.68 0.19
N ARG A 61 23.41 -16.11 1.40
CA ARG A 61 24.12 -14.87 1.74
C ARG A 61 25.65 -15.03 1.70
N ALA A 62 26.18 -16.14 2.21
CA ALA A 62 27.61 -16.43 2.16
C ALA A 62 28.13 -16.56 0.73
N ALA A 63 27.29 -17.04 -0.19
CA ALA A 63 27.57 -17.13 -1.62
C ALA A 63 27.39 -15.83 -2.40
N GLY A 64 26.95 -14.74 -1.75
CA GLY A 64 26.65 -13.47 -2.41
C GLY A 64 25.34 -13.48 -3.21
N LEU A 65 24.47 -14.46 -3.00
CA LEU A 65 23.13 -14.49 -3.59
C LEU A 65 22.20 -13.53 -2.83
N GLU A 66 21.37 -12.80 -3.59
CA GLU A 66 20.40 -11.83 -3.06
C GLU A 66 18.98 -12.42 -3.06
N GLU A 67 18.28 -12.33 -1.92
CA GLU A 67 16.88 -12.77 -1.81
C GLU A 67 15.94 -11.73 -2.43
N VAL A 68 15.47 -12.03 -3.65
CA VAL A 68 14.52 -11.18 -4.37
C VAL A 68 13.14 -11.24 -3.71
N GLY A 69 12.54 -10.07 -3.45
CA GLY A 69 11.16 -9.94 -2.93
C GLY A 69 11.05 -9.17 -1.61
N ASN A 70 12.17 -8.95 -0.91
CA ASN A 70 12.24 -8.04 0.23
C ASN A 70 12.74 -6.63 -0.16
N ASP A 71 12.48 -6.19 -1.40
CA ASP A 71 12.85 -4.86 -1.85
C ASP A 71 12.01 -3.80 -1.12
N PRO A 72 12.62 -2.91 -0.30
CA PRO A 72 11.89 -1.84 0.37
C PRO A 72 11.22 -0.87 -0.60
N ALA A 73 11.64 -0.83 -1.87
CA ALA A 73 10.94 -0.08 -2.91
C ALA A 73 9.52 -0.56 -3.15
N ARG A 74 9.19 -1.83 -2.86
CA ARG A 74 7.83 -2.38 -2.96
C ARG A 74 6.86 -1.74 -1.97
N LEU A 75 7.36 -1.19 -0.86
CA LEU A 75 6.58 -0.45 0.13
C LEU A 75 6.36 1.03 -0.26
N ARG A 76 7.06 1.52 -1.30
CA ARG A 76 6.95 2.93 -1.70
C ARG A 76 5.56 3.20 -2.25
N PRO A 77 4.87 4.27 -1.78
CA PRO A 77 3.61 4.68 -2.37
C PRO A 77 3.77 4.95 -3.86
N ARG A 78 2.86 4.41 -4.68
CA ARG A 78 2.85 4.71 -6.12
C ARG A 78 2.72 6.22 -6.32
N LYS A 79 3.66 6.82 -7.07
CA LYS A 79 3.55 8.24 -7.46
C LYS A 79 2.27 8.41 -8.28
N ARG A 80 1.31 9.16 -7.74
CA ARG A 80 0.11 9.55 -8.48
C ARG A 80 0.51 10.57 -9.53
N GLN A 81 0.00 10.40 -10.75
CA GLN A 81 0.18 11.41 -11.79
C GLN A 81 -0.43 12.73 -11.32
N LYS A 82 0.28 13.84 -11.56
CA LYS A 82 -0.21 15.17 -11.20
C LYS A 82 -1.36 15.53 -12.13
N VAL A 83 -2.52 15.83 -11.55
CA VAL A 83 -3.70 16.24 -12.31
C VAL A 83 -3.46 17.62 -12.91
N ASP A 84 -3.58 17.74 -14.24
CA ASP A 84 -3.53 19.03 -14.93
C ASP A 84 -4.86 19.76 -14.75
N ARG A 85 -4.91 20.62 -13.73
CA ARG A 85 -6.09 21.43 -13.40
C ARG A 85 -6.46 22.42 -14.50
N LYS A 86 -5.48 22.91 -15.28
CA LYS A 86 -5.73 23.91 -16.32
C LYS A 86 -6.47 23.26 -17.48
N ALA A 87 -5.95 22.13 -17.97
CA ALA A 87 -6.59 21.37 -19.05
C ALA A 87 -8.02 20.93 -18.69
N ILE A 88 -8.23 20.47 -17.45
CA ILE A 88 -9.58 20.13 -16.97
C ILE A 88 -10.48 21.37 -17.00
N ARG A 89 -10.03 22.49 -16.44
CA ARG A 89 -10.83 23.71 -16.40
C ARG A 89 -11.22 24.19 -17.80
N THR A 90 -10.27 24.27 -18.73
CA THR A 90 -10.54 24.68 -20.11
C THR A 90 -11.49 23.74 -20.81
N THR A 91 -11.42 22.44 -20.53
CA THR A 91 -12.32 21.43 -21.10
C THR A 91 -13.74 21.63 -20.59
N VAL A 92 -13.91 21.84 -19.29
CA VAL A 92 -15.21 22.11 -18.66
C VAL A 92 -15.81 23.42 -19.16
N GLU A 93 -15.01 24.50 -19.22
CA GLU A 93 -15.45 25.80 -19.75
C GLU A 93 -15.89 25.68 -21.21
N LYS A 94 -15.14 24.96 -22.05
CA LYS A 94 -15.50 24.71 -23.45
C LYS A 94 -16.80 23.91 -23.57
N ALA A 95 -16.98 22.87 -22.76
CA ALA A 95 -18.20 22.07 -22.74
C ALA A 95 -19.41 22.91 -22.31
N LYS A 96 -19.26 23.74 -21.27
CA LYS A 96 -20.30 24.68 -20.84
C LYS A 96 -20.67 25.66 -21.96
N ALA A 97 -19.68 26.26 -22.61
CA ALA A 97 -19.93 27.19 -23.72
C ALA A 97 -20.67 26.52 -24.90
N ARG A 98 -20.38 25.25 -25.21
CA ARG A 98 -21.14 24.48 -26.22
C ARG A 98 -22.59 24.27 -25.80
N PHE A 99 -22.80 23.87 -24.55
CA PHE A 99 -24.14 23.67 -24.01
C PHE A 99 -24.97 24.97 -24.02
N ASP A 100 -24.38 26.08 -23.58
CA ASP A 100 -25.02 27.40 -23.55
C ASP A 100 -25.35 27.91 -24.97
N ARG A 101 -24.56 27.53 -25.98
CA ARG A 101 -24.86 27.78 -27.41
C ARG A 101 -25.96 26.89 -27.99
N GLY A 102 -26.51 25.96 -27.21
CA GLY A 102 -27.56 25.04 -27.66
C GLY A 102 -27.05 23.86 -28.48
N GLU A 103 -25.73 23.65 -28.57
CA GLU A 103 -25.13 22.46 -29.19
C GLU A 103 -25.38 21.24 -28.27
N ARG A 104 -26.56 20.62 -28.39
CA ARG A 104 -26.91 19.38 -27.70
C ARG A 104 -26.62 18.20 -28.61
N ILE A 105 -25.95 17.18 -28.07
CA ILE A 105 -25.89 15.88 -28.73
C ILE A 105 -27.31 15.32 -28.65
N LEU A 106 -28.03 15.32 -29.77
CA LEU A 106 -29.19 14.46 -29.95
C LEU A 106 -28.65 13.03 -29.82
N SER A 107 -28.97 12.35 -28.72
CA SER A 107 -28.83 10.92 -28.65
C SER A 107 -29.69 10.34 -29.77
N LEU A 108 -29.04 9.78 -30.79
CA LEU A 108 -29.69 8.92 -31.78
C LEU A 108 -30.19 7.68 -31.02
N ASP A 109 -31.51 7.45 -31.08
CA ASP A 109 -32.11 6.14 -30.82
C ASP A 109 -31.54 5.08 -31.77
#